data_AF-A0A971K2N6-F1
#
_entry.id   AF-A0A971K2N6-F1
#
_cell.length_a   1.000
_cell.length_b   1.000
_cell.length_c   1.000
_cell.angle_alpha   90.00
_cell.angle_beta   90.00
_cell.angle_gamma   90.00
#
_symmetry.space_group_name_H-M   'P 1'
#
loop_
_entity.id
_entity.type
_entity.pdbx_description
1 polymer ?
#
loop_
_entity_poly.entity_id
_entity_poly.type
_entity_poly.pdbx_seq_one_letter_code
_entity_poly.pdbx_strand_id
1 'polypeptide(L)'
;TPQLEELKLEPPEIIRQGSRFGIKLRASAPSIHMIRADIETEISPLVGSERQSEELVNYLLKEFEGQPEKLWESNIFGKSLHELITEGLQNKLYRMPEDAQMKLQETLQRIINEGSGGLICIIL
;
A
#
# COMPACT_ATOMS: atom_id res chain seq x y z
N THR A 1 -15.60 7.40 10.11
CA THR A 1 -16.14 8.78 10.08
C THR A 1 -15.53 9.54 11.25
N PRO A 2 -15.22 10.84 11.09
CA PRO A 2 -14.59 11.61 12.15
C PRO A 2 -15.45 11.64 13.42
N GLN A 3 -14.81 11.50 14.59
CA GLN A 3 -15.51 11.59 15.86
C GLN A 3 -15.76 13.05 16.24
N LEU A 4 -16.78 13.30 17.07
CA LEU A 4 -17.13 14.65 17.51
C LEU A 4 -15.95 15.33 18.24
N GLU A 5 -15.18 14.55 18.98
CA GLU A 5 -14.00 14.99 19.73
C GLU A 5 -12.83 15.40 18.83
N GLU A 6 -12.80 14.95 17.58
CA GLU A 6 -11.73 15.25 16.62
C GLU A 6 -12.04 16.50 15.79
N LEU A 7 -13.24 17.08 15.94
CA LEU A 7 -13.64 18.30 15.25
C LEU A 7 -12.94 19.52 15.85
N LYS A 8 -12.22 20.23 15.00
CA LYS A 8 -11.63 21.53 15.31
C LYS A 8 -12.46 22.62 14.66
N LEU A 9 -13.02 23.49 15.49
CA LEU A 9 -13.76 24.68 15.06
C LEU A 9 -12.84 25.91 15.14
N GLU A 10 -12.75 26.65 14.04
CA GLU A 10 -12.09 27.96 14.05
C GLU A 10 -13.06 29.04 14.56
N PRO A 11 -12.55 30.13 15.17
CA PRO A 11 -13.38 31.26 15.55
C PRO A 11 -14.20 31.79 14.36
N PRO A 12 -15.49 32.11 14.56
CA PRO A 12 -16.33 32.66 13.51
C PRO A 12 -15.82 34.04 13.07
N GLU A 13 -15.74 34.26 11.76
CA GLU A 13 -15.33 35.55 11.18
C GLU A 13 -16.52 36.26 10.53
N ILE A 14 -16.67 37.56 10.78
CA ILE A 14 -17.65 38.37 10.04
C ILE A 14 -17.06 38.69 8.67
N ILE A 15 -17.79 38.31 7.62
CA ILE A 15 -17.44 38.62 6.24
C ILE A 15 -18.40 39.68 5.69
N ARG A 16 -17.88 40.60 4.87
CA ARG A 16 -18.69 41.62 4.18
C ARG A 16 -18.63 41.37 2.68
N GLN A 17 -19.79 41.24 2.05
CA GLN A 17 -19.94 41.13 0.60
C GLN A 17 -20.84 42.27 0.11
N GLY A 18 -20.22 43.34 -0.41
CA GLY A 18 -20.91 44.56 -0.82
C GLY A 18 -21.59 45.27 0.36
N SER A 19 -22.93 45.35 0.32
CA SER A 19 -23.77 45.91 1.38
C SER A 19 -24.22 44.90 2.44
N ARG A 20 -23.92 43.60 2.27
CA ARG A 20 -24.37 42.53 3.18
C ARG A 20 -23.23 42.07 4.09
N PHE A 21 -23.61 41.65 5.29
CA PHE A 21 -22.73 41.00 6.27
C PHE A 21 -23.14 39.52 6.40
N GLY A 22 -22.15 38.65 6.58
CA GLY A 22 -22.32 37.23 6.83
C GLY A 22 -21.34 36.73 7.88
N ILE A 23 -21.52 35.49 8.31
CA ILE A 23 -20.62 34.81 9.25
C ILE A 23 -19.99 33.64 8.52
N LYS A 24 -18.67 33.53 8.58
CA LYS A 24 -17.91 32.40 8.06
C LYS A 24 -17.59 31.46 9.21
N LEU A 25 -18.04 30.21 9.08
CA LEU A 25 -17.74 29.12 9.99
C LEU A 25 -16.79 28.14 9.29
N ARG A 26 -15.76 27.68 9.99
CA ARG A 26 -14.83 26.66 9.50
C ARG A 26 -14.68 25.56 10.55
N ALA A 27 -14.81 24.32 10.09
CA ALA A 27 -14.60 23.12 10.88
C ALA A 27 -13.66 22.19 10.11
N SER A 28 -12.80 21.46 10.81
CA SER A 28 -11.94 20.43 10.22
C SER A 28 -11.90 19.20 11.13
N ALA A 29 -11.75 18.02 10.53
CA ALA A 29 -11.51 16.78 11.25
C ALA A 29 -10.66 15.83 10.39
N PRO A 30 -9.82 14.98 10.99
CA PRO A 30 -9.05 13.99 10.27
C PRO A 30 -9.95 12.90 9.65
N SER A 31 -9.52 12.32 8.54
CA SER A 31 -10.12 11.12 7.96
C SER A 31 -9.02 10.12 7.60
N ILE A 32 -9.19 8.86 8.00
CA ILE A 32 -8.27 7.77 7.70
C ILE A 32 -8.88 6.92 6.58
N HIS A 33 -8.16 6.79 5.48
CA HIS A 33 -8.52 5.94 4.34
C HIS A 33 -7.48 4.83 4.21
N MET A 34 -7.87 3.60 4.52
CA MET A 34 -7.00 2.43 4.32
C MET A 34 -7.08 1.99 2.85
N ILE A 35 -5.93 1.89 2.19
CA ILE A 35 -5.81 1.40 0.81
C ILE A 35 -5.03 0.10 0.86
N ARG A 36 -5.65 -0.99 0.40
CA ARG A 36 -4.97 -2.28 0.26
C ARG A 36 -4.15 -2.26 -1.02
N ALA A 37 -2.87 -2.64 -0.91
CA ALA A 37 -2.01 -2.91 -2.05
C ALA A 37 -1.58 -4.38 -1.96
N ASP A 38 -1.85 -5.15 -3.00
CA ASP A 38 -1.43 -6.54 -3.10
C ASP A 38 0.00 -6.56 -3.66
N ILE A 39 0.93 -7.21 -2.95
CA ILE A 39 2.35 -7.24 -3.30
C ILE A 39 2.69 -8.64 -3.78
N GLU A 40 3.14 -8.73 -5.02
CA GLU A 40 3.58 -9.98 -5.63
C GLU A 40 5.11 -9.99 -5.68
N THR A 41 5.73 -11.14 -5.42
CA THR A 41 7.15 -11.35 -5.64
C THR A 41 7.39 -12.69 -6.30
N GLU A 42 8.36 -12.71 -7.21
CA GLU A 42 8.86 -13.93 -7.86
C GLU A 42 10.30 -14.12 -7.40
N ILE A 43 10.68 -15.37 -7.17
CA ILE A 43 12.07 -15.74 -6.94
C ILE A 43 12.52 -16.68 -8.06
N SER A 44 13.67 -16.39 -8.66
CA SER A 44 14.28 -17.21 -9.70
C SER A 44 15.67 -17.65 -9.21
N PRO A 45 15.74 -18.62 -8.28
CA PRO A 45 17.03 -19.06 -7.76
C PRO A 45 17.84 -19.73 -8.87
N LEU A 46 19.15 -19.44 -8.94
CA LEU A 46 20.05 -20.07 -9.90
C LEU A 46 20.45 -21.47 -9.40
N VAL A 47 19.98 -22.50 -10.09
CA VAL A 47 20.14 -23.90 -9.67
C VAL A 47 21.24 -24.57 -10.49
N GLY A 48 22.50 -24.27 -10.17
CA GLY A 48 23.69 -24.99 -10.65
C GLY A 48 23.61 -25.53 -12.10
N SER A 49 23.57 -26.86 -12.24
CA SER A 49 23.44 -27.55 -13.53
C SER A 49 21.99 -27.85 -13.92
N GLU A 50 21.75 -28.09 -15.22
CA GLU A 50 20.43 -28.43 -15.77
C GLU A 50 19.77 -29.63 -15.06
N ARG A 51 20.55 -30.69 -14.80
CA ARG A 51 20.06 -31.87 -14.08
C ARG A 51 19.61 -31.54 -12.65
N GLN A 52 20.34 -30.66 -11.96
CA GLN A 52 19.95 -30.22 -10.62
C GLN A 52 18.67 -29.35 -10.65
N SER A 53 18.50 -28.58 -11.72
CA SER A 53 17.26 -27.80 -11.95
C SER A 53 16.06 -28.72 -12.14
N GLU A 54 16.18 -29.76 -12.98
CA GLU A 54 15.11 -30.74 -13.21
C GLU A 54 14.76 -31.53 -11.93
N GLU A 55 15.77 -31.99 -11.19
CA GLU A 55 15.57 -32.70 -9.92
C GLU A 55 14.83 -31.81 -8.90
N LEU A 56 15.16 -30.52 -8.83
CA LEU A 56 14.48 -29.57 -7.96
C LEU A 56 13.02 -29.35 -8.38
N VAL A 57 12.75 -29.14 -9.67
CA VAL A 57 11.38 -28.94 -10.17
C VAL A 57 10.50 -30.15 -9.85
N ASN A 58 11.00 -31.36 -10.11
CA ASN A 58 10.26 -32.59 -9.82
C ASN A 58 10.00 -32.76 -8.32
N TYR A 59 10.96 -32.39 -7.45
CA TYR A 59 10.77 -32.38 -6.01
C TYR A 59 9.66 -31.40 -5.58
N LEU A 60 9.69 -30.16 -6.07
CA LEU A 60 8.70 -29.14 -5.71
C LEU A 60 7.30 -29.51 -6.20
N LEU A 61 7.16 -30.06 -7.40
CA LEU A 61 5.88 -30.54 -7.93
C LEU A 61 5.29 -31.65 -7.06
N LYS A 62 6.13 -32.60 -6.63
CA LYS A 62 5.69 -33.72 -5.79
C LYS A 62 5.23 -33.24 -4.41
N GLU A 63 5.95 -32.31 -3.78
CA GLU A 63 5.55 -31.74 -2.50
C GLU A 63 4.28 -30.89 -2.63
N PHE A 64 4.13 -30.15 -3.74
CA PHE A 64 2.95 -29.34 -4.02
C PHE A 64 1.67 -30.19 -4.18
N GLU A 65 1.73 -31.30 -4.91
CA GLU A 65 0.60 -32.22 -5.09
C GLU A 65 0.19 -32.93 -3.79
N GLY A 66 1.16 -33.20 -2.91
CA GLY A 66 0.92 -33.85 -1.63
C GLY A 66 0.31 -32.91 -0.60
N GLN A 67 1.06 -31.86 -0.23
CA GLN A 67 0.72 -30.88 0.80
C GLN A 67 1.37 -29.52 0.50
N PRO A 68 0.66 -28.58 -0.17
CA PRO A 68 1.24 -27.32 -0.62
C PRO A 68 1.73 -26.43 0.53
N GLU A 69 1.19 -26.60 1.74
CA GLU A 69 1.66 -25.84 2.91
C GLU A 69 3.08 -26.22 3.35
N LYS A 70 3.47 -27.49 3.17
CA LYS A 70 4.82 -27.96 3.51
C LYS A 70 5.89 -27.40 2.59
N LEU A 71 5.51 -26.98 1.38
CA LEU A 71 6.42 -26.36 0.42
C LEU A 71 7.07 -25.10 0.98
N TRP A 72 6.37 -24.37 1.87
CA TRP A 72 6.90 -23.17 2.54
C TRP A 72 8.01 -23.49 3.54
N GLU A 73 7.94 -24.67 4.17
CA GLU A 73 8.92 -25.18 5.12
C GLU A 73 10.08 -25.91 4.41
N SER A 74 9.94 -26.21 3.13
CA SER A 74 11.00 -26.85 2.34
C SER A 74 12.24 -25.97 2.34
N ASN A 75 13.35 -26.56 2.80
CA ASN A 75 14.66 -25.93 2.76
C ASN A 75 15.22 -25.99 1.33
N ILE A 76 15.34 -24.82 0.71
CA ILE A 76 15.81 -24.64 -0.66
C ILE A 76 17.01 -23.68 -0.60
N PHE A 77 18.21 -24.18 -0.90
CA PHE A 77 19.48 -23.44 -0.81
C PHE A 77 19.89 -22.96 0.59
N GLY A 78 19.56 -23.74 1.63
CA GLY A 78 19.96 -23.42 3.01
C GLY A 78 19.12 -22.33 3.69
N LYS A 79 18.05 -21.88 3.03
CA LYS A 79 16.95 -21.07 3.60
C LYS A 79 15.62 -21.75 3.30
N SER A 80 14.60 -21.45 4.08
CA SER A 80 13.23 -21.86 3.74
C SER A 80 12.72 -21.07 2.52
N LEU A 81 11.83 -21.67 1.74
CA LEU A 81 11.13 -20.96 0.65
C LEU A 81 10.41 -19.71 1.17
N HIS A 82 9.85 -19.81 2.38
CA HIS A 82 9.21 -18.70 3.09
C HIS A 82 10.15 -17.51 3.34
N GLU A 83 11.39 -17.76 3.77
CA GLU A 83 12.39 -16.69 3.97
C GLU A 83 12.73 -15.97 2.67
N LEU A 84 12.96 -16.72 1.58
CA LEU A 84 13.30 -16.14 0.27
C LEU A 84 12.18 -15.24 -0.26
N ILE A 85 10.93 -15.67 -0.11
CA ILE A 85 9.76 -14.89 -0.53
C ILE A 85 9.55 -13.69 0.39
N THR A 86 9.72 -13.85 1.70
CA THR A 86 9.59 -12.76 2.68
C THR A 86 10.63 -11.66 2.43
N GLU A 87 11.88 -12.02 2.11
CA GLU A 87 12.91 -11.05 1.71
C GLU A 87 12.49 -10.28 0.45
N GLY A 88 11.94 -10.97 -0.56
CA GLY A 88 11.42 -10.33 -1.77
C GLY A 88 10.27 -9.36 -1.50
N LEU A 89 9.32 -9.75 -0.65
CA LEU A 89 8.20 -8.91 -0.23
C LEU A 89 8.66 -7.69 0.58
N GLN A 90 9.56 -7.89 1.56
CA GLN A 90 10.12 -6.81 2.37
C GLN A 90 10.84 -5.77 1.49
N ASN A 91 11.64 -6.20 0.53
CA ASN A 91 12.31 -5.28 -0.39
C ASN A 91 11.34 -4.44 -1.22
N LYS A 92 10.16 -4.96 -1.58
CA LYS A 92 9.13 -4.21 -2.31
C LYS A 92 8.30 -3.30 -1.39
N LEU A 93 8.11 -3.69 -0.12
CA LEU A 93 7.38 -2.89 0.87
C LEU A 93 8.05 -1.53 1.12
N TYR A 94 9.39 -1.48 1.16
CA TYR A 94 10.13 -0.23 1.38
C TYR A 94 10.29 0.65 0.12
N ARG A 95 9.70 0.27 -1.02
CA ARG A 95 9.89 1.01 -2.27
C ARG A 95 9.06 2.26 -2.42
N MET A 96 7.96 2.43 -1.70
CA MET A 96 7.15 3.66 -1.83
C MET A 96 7.86 4.80 -1.10
N PRO A 97 8.48 5.75 -1.81
CA PRO A 97 9.19 6.83 -1.16
C PRO A 97 8.20 7.78 -0.48
N GLU A 98 8.67 8.46 0.56
CA GLU A 98 7.85 9.34 1.40
C GLU A 98 7.16 10.46 0.59
N ASP A 99 7.84 10.95 -0.45
CA ASP A 99 7.28 11.98 -1.33
C ASP A 99 6.05 11.50 -2.11
N ALA A 100 6.06 10.23 -2.56
CA ALA A 100 4.93 9.62 -3.25
C ALA A 100 3.75 9.38 -2.28
N GLN A 101 4.04 8.98 -1.04
CA GLN A 101 3.02 8.83 0.02
C GLN A 101 2.32 10.15 0.31
N MET A 102 3.10 11.23 0.44
CA MET A 102 2.59 12.58 0.70
C MET A 102 1.75 13.10 -0.47
N LYS A 103 2.20 12.94 -1.72
CA LYS A 103 1.42 13.32 -2.91
C LYS A 103 0.09 12.57 -3.01
N LEU A 104 0.06 11.28 -2.65
CA LEU A 104 -1.16 10.48 -2.62
C LEU A 104 -2.13 11.00 -1.55
N GLN A 105 -1.63 11.29 -0.35
CA GLN A 105 -2.42 11.86 0.74
C GLN A 105 -3.03 13.21 0.35
N GLU A 106 -2.22 14.12 -0.21
CA GLU A 106 -2.69 15.42 -0.68
C GLU A 106 -3.77 15.28 -1.77
N THR A 107 -3.56 14.36 -2.70
CA THR A 107 -4.54 14.08 -3.77
C THR A 107 -5.87 13.62 -3.20
N LEU A 108 -5.86 12.67 -2.26
CA LEU A 108 -7.07 12.20 -1.58
C LEU A 108 -7.75 13.34 -0.80
N GLN A 109 -6.98 14.15 -0.10
CA GLN A 109 -7.51 15.31 0.64
C GLN A 109 -8.19 16.32 -0.28
N ARG A 110 -7.61 16.60 -1.45
CA ARG A 110 -8.20 17.52 -2.44
C ARG A 110 -9.48 16.95 -3.03
N ILE A 111 -9.52 15.66 -3.36
CA ILE A 111 -10.74 15.00 -3.86
C ILE A 111 -11.89 15.12 -2.87
N ILE A 112 -11.62 14.88 -1.58
CA ILE A 112 -12.64 14.94 -0.52
C ILE A 112 -13.14 16.37 -0.30
N ASN A 113 -12.24 17.37 -0.27
CA ASN A 113 -12.59 18.74 0.07
C ASN A 113 -13.14 19.55 -1.11
N GLU A 114 -12.53 19.41 -2.29
CA GLU A 114 -12.82 20.25 -3.46
C GLU A 114 -13.89 19.61 -4.35
N GLY A 115 -14.18 18.31 -4.19
CA GLY A 115 -15.22 17.60 -4.92
C GLY A 115 -15.04 17.71 -6.44
N SER A 116 -14.14 16.91 -7.01
CA SER A 116 -13.96 16.88 -8.46
C SER A 116 -13.72 15.47 -8.99
N GLY A 117 -14.43 15.11 -10.05
CA GLY A 117 -14.20 13.91 -10.87
C GLY A 117 -12.98 14.05 -11.78
N GLY A 118 -11.90 14.63 -11.25
CA GLY A 118 -10.65 14.88 -11.96
C GLY A 118 -9.80 13.62 -12.09
N LEU A 119 -9.08 13.54 -13.20
CA LEU A 119 -8.17 12.44 -13.53
C LEU A 119 -6.91 12.55 -12.67
N ILE A 120 -6.61 11.52 -11.88
CA ILE A 120 -5.36 11.44 -11.11
C ILE A 120 -4.29 10.84 -12.01
N CYS A 121 -3.22 11.59 -12.29
CA CYS A 121 -2.04 11.07 -12.99
C CYS A 121 -0.89 10.94 -11.99
N ILE A 122 -0.51 9.70 -11.69
CA ILE A 122 0.69 9.37 -10.91
C ILE A 122 1.75 8.92 -11.93
N ILE A 123 2.84 9.67 -12.02
CA ILE A 123 4.00 9.32 -12.84
C ILE A 123 5.04 8.73 -11.90
N LEU A 124 5.47 7.49 -12.18
CA LEU A 124 6.42 6.70 -11.39
C LEU A 124 7.76 6.55 -12.11
#